data_AF-A0A5J4EBG3-F1
#
_entry.id   AF-A0A5J4EBG3-F1
#
_cell.length_a   1.000
_cell.length_b   1.000
_cell.length_c   1.000
_cell.angle_alpha   90.00
_cell.angle_beta   90.00
_cell.angle_gamma   90.00
#
_symmetry.space_group_name_H-M   'P 1'
#
loop_
_entity.id
_entity.type
_entity.pdbx_description
1 polymer ?
#
loop_
_entity_poly.entity_id
_entity_poly.type
_entity_poly.pdbx_seq_one_letter_code
_entity_poly.pdbx_strand_id
1 'polypeptide(L)'
;MSAHCHILLALWDGKDTEKLGGTAQVVRFHHDDVMPGYTPTSTPSGLILADDESDLVYHLVCSRNRPDGQPAEALQALDYWWYTLDKEEPRLKRIPERHRRVFSHTSDFTRDALTHADRIRDEAYPLLDREDIASLPAGVRDIDHVFRAADWLAIHFRKQVLLALQATHLLAMLMGLMYIIYSDLLPKRYFLYAFLGFFILAGVIHIIGARKFWHRKYLDYRTLAEGLRVQLYWAAAGVTSGNLSKFSHDNFLQTQDPDLGWIRNVMRVAGTECDASAHDSPAGLDFTLKEWLGDKDSGQLSYYRRKGEECARRYQRTERMAKIVLAIGFAAIALFILMSAEVGELVRDPVVVLMGVMLLLVAIRQSYGFSIADAELIKQYQFMYRIFRNARRRIDDAGNDEERRRILRALGEAALGEHAQWILMHRERSLEQGEIWRMGS
;
A
#
# COMPACT_ATOMS: atom_id res chain seq x y z
N MET A 1 -9.42 24.82 -3.28
CA MET A 1 -8.82 24.93 -1.92
C MET A 1 -9.54 24.08 -0.88
N SER A 2 -10.86 24.24 -0.66
CA SER A 2 -11.59 23.44 0.35
C SER A 2 -11.51 21.91 0.15
N ALA A 3 -11.50 21.44 -1.10
CA ALA A 3 -11.35 20.02 -1.40
C ALA A 3 -9.95 19.47 -1.07
N HIS A 4 -8.91 20.30 -1.11
CA HIS A 4 -7.50 19.88 -0.94
C HIS A 4 -6.98 20.04 0.49
N CYS A 5 -7.78 20.56 1.43
CA CYS A 5 -7.38 20.69 2.82
C CYS A 5 -7.77 19.45 3.64
N HIS A 6 -6.93 19.09 4.63
CA HIS A 6 -7.25 18.01 5.59
C HIS A 6 -8.05 18.50 6.80
N ILE A 7 -7.92 19.80 7.12
CA ILE A 7 -8.68 20.47 8.16
C ILE A 7 -9.18 21.78 7.57
N LEU A 8 -10.49 21.95 7.50
CA LEU A 8 -11.09 23.24 7.14
C LEU A 8 -11.23 24.11 8.39
N LEU A 9 -10.49 25.20 8.46
CA LEU A 9 -10.70 26.23 9.48
C LEU A 9 -11.92 27.07 9.11
N ALA A 10 -12.99 27.02 9.90
CA ALA A 10 -14.23 27.76 9.64
C ALA A 10 -14.52 28.76 10.76
N LEU A 11 -14.46 30.06 10.44
CA LEU A 11 -14.99 31.13 11.29
C LEU A 11 -16.45 31.36 10.92
N TRP A 12 -17.37 30.77 11.68
CA TRP A 12 -18.75 30.62 11.26
C TRP A 12 -19.74 30.79 12.42
N ASP A 13 -20.85 31.48 12.15
CA ASP A 13 -21.98 31.62 13.09
C ASP A 13 -22.79 30.32 13.25
N GLY A 14 -22.47 29.26 12.51
CA GLY A 14 -23.18 27.98 12.58
C GLY A 14 -24.53 27.97 11.86
N LYS A 15 -24.89 29.07 11.18
CA LYS A 15 -26.15 29.22 10.45
C LYS A 15 -25.98 28.93 8.96
N ASP A 16 -26.96 28.26 8.37
CA ASP A 16 -27.01 28.00 6.93
C ASP A 16 -27.19 29.28 6.11
N THR A 17 -26.72 29.24 4.86
CA THR A 17 -26.96 30.33 3.90
C THR A 17 -27.06 29.80 2.47
N GLU A 18 -27.95 30.39 1.69
CA GLU A 18 -28.08 30.12 0.25
C GLU A 18 -27.12 30.95 -0.61
N LYS A 19 -26.32 31.84 0.00
CA LYS A 19 -25.36 32.67 -0.73
C LYS A 19 -24.20 31.84 -1.24
N LEU A 20 -24.01 31.83 -2.57
CA LEU A 20 -22.89 31.17 -3.24
C LEU A 20 -21.55 31.59 -2.62
N GLY A 21 -20.76 30.61 -2.16
CA GLY A 21 -19.44 30.85 -1.56
C GLY A 21 -19.45 31.40 -0.12
N GLY A 22 -20.62 31.48 0.53
CA GLY A 22 -20.70 31.80 1.95
C GLY A 22 -20.11 30.69 2.83
N THR A 23 -19.68 31.03 4.06
CA THR A 23 -19.00 30.07 4.96
C THR A 23 -19.78 28.76 5.15
N ALA A 24 -21.10 28.81 5.32
CA ALA A 24 -21.92 27.61 5.47
C ALA A 24 -21.90 26.72 4.23
N GLN A 25 -21.88 27.31 3.03
CA GLN A 25 -21.77 26.54 1.80
C GLN A 25 -20.38 25.96 1.58
N VAL A 26 -19.32 26.65 2.01
CA VAL A 26 -17.95 26.10 1.95
C VAL A 26 -17.81 24.93 2.93
N VAL A 27 -18.35 25.06 4.15
CA VAL A 27 -18.41 23.96 5.13
C VAL A 27 -19.21 22.79 4.57
N ARG A 28 -20.39 23.05 4.01
CA ARG A 28 -21.23 22.02 3.37
C ARG A 28 -20.53 21.38 2.18
N PHE A 29 -19.82 22.14 1.37
CA PHE A 29 -19.04 21.61 0.26
C PHE A 29 -17.88 20.73 0.77
N HIS A 30 -17.23 21.11 1.86
CA HIS A 30 -16.18 20.27 2.46
C HIS A 30 -16.73 18.95 3.02
N HIS A 31 -17.96 18.96 3.54
CA HIS A 31 -18.64 17.76 4.04
C HIS A 31 -19.22 16.90 2.92
N ASP A 32 -20.04 17.48 2.06
CA ASP A 32 -20.88 16.72 1.11
C ASP A 32 -20.31 16.69 -0.32
N ASP A 33 -19.26 17.46 -0.60
CA ASP A 33 -18.79 17.80 -1.96
C ASP A 33 -19.92 18.36 -2.87
N VAL A 34 -20.89 19.05 -2.24
CA VAL A 34 -22.02 19.68 -2.93
C VAL A 34 -22.01 21.18 -2.66
N MET A 35 -21.88 21.96 -3.73
CA MET A 35 -22.06 23.41 -3.71
C MET A 35 -23.06 23.81 -4.80
N PRO A 36 -24.34 24.06 -4.43
CA PRO A 36 -25.37 24.45 -5.39
C PRO A 36 -24.93 25.65 -6.24
N GLY A 37 -24.98 25.52 -7.57
CA GLY A 37 -24.53 26.55 -8.51
C GLY A 37 -23.04 26.48 -8.90
N TYR A 38 -22.26 25.60 -8.29
CA TYR A 38 -20.86 25.32 -8.66
C TYR A 38 -20.65 23.85 -9.06
N THR A 39 -21.19 22.89 -8.30
CA THR A 39 -21.11 21.46 -8.62
C THR A 39 -22.26 21.04 -9.55
N PRO A 40 -22.00 20.27 -10.62
CA PRO A 40 -23.06 19.80 -11.52
C PRO A 40 -24.09 18.92 -10.79
N THR A 41 -25.37 19.06 -11.15
CA THR A 41 -26.53 18.42 -10.47
C THR A 41 -26.59 16.90 -10.64
N SER A 42 -25.75 16.32 -11.50
CA SER A 42 -25.77 14.90 -11.84
C SER A 42 -24.55 14.19 -11.27
N THR A 43 -24.68 13.66 -10.05
CA THR A 43 -24.58 12.22 -9.71
C THR A 43 -24.51 12.09 -8.17
N PRO A 44 -25.48 11.44 -7.51
CA PRO A 44 -25.31 11.02 -6.12
C PRO A 44 -24.14 10.04 -6.10
N SER A 45 -23.03 10.48 -5.51
CA SER A 45 -21.80 9.71 -5.48
C SER A 45 -21.95 8.52 -4.54
N GLY A 46 -21.28 7.40 -4.82
CA GLY A 46 -21.15 6.26 -3.90
C GLY A 46 -20.57 6.61 -2.51
N LEU A 47 -20.10 7.86 -2.35
CA LEU A 47 -19.70 8.53 -1.10
C LEU A 47 -20.81 8.71 -0.06
N ILE A 48 -22.10 8.62 -0.40
CA ILE A 48 -23.19 8.79 0.60
C ILE A 48 -23.15 7.68 1.68
N LEU A 49 -22.52 6.54 1.37
CA LEU A 49 -22.50 5.35 2.22
C LEU A 49 -21.11 5.05 2.84
N ALA A 50 -20.06 5.77 2.46
CA ALA A 50 -18.71 5.57 2.99
C ALA A 50 -18.37 6.71 3.95
N ASP A 51 -17.80 6.38 5.12
CA ASP A 51 -17.30 7.39 6.06
C ASP A 51 -16.19 8.20 5.38
N ASP A 52 -16.43 9.48 5.09
CA ASP A 52 -15.41 10.37 4.54
C ASP A 52 -14.49 10.85 5.66
N GLU A 53 -13.18 10.68 5.46
CA GLU A 53 -12.14 11.09 6.40
C GLU A 53 -11.62 12.51 6.10
N SER A 54 -12.19 13.16 5.08
CA SER A 54 -11.88 14.52 4.65
C SER A 54 -12.92 15.54 5.11
N ASP A 55 -13.81 15.15 6.04
CA ASP A 55 -14.94 15.95 6.54
C ASP A 55 -14.58 16.85 7.74
N LEU A 56 -13.30 16.95 8.12
CA LEU A 56 -12.92 17.57 9.39
C LEU A 56 -12.87 19.09 9.32
N VAL A 57 -13.79 19.74 10.04
CA VAL A 57 -13.84 21.20 10.18
C VAL A 57 -13.43 21.59 11.58
N TYR A 58 -12.44 22.48 11.71
CA TYR A 58 -12.18 23.19 12.96
C TYR A 58 -13.04 24.45 12.99
N HIS A 59 -14.19 24.35 13.66
CA HIS A 59 -15.20 25.39 13.73
C HIS A 59 -14.92 26.34 14.89
N LEU A 60 -14.53 27.57 14.58
CA LEU A 60 -14.50 28.69 15.52
C LEU A 60 -15.81 29.47 15.42
N VAL A 61 -16.59 29.47 16.50
CA VAL A 61 -17.90 30.11 16.54
C VAL A 61 -17.73 31.62 16.62
N CYS A 62 -18.34 32.35 15.69
CA CYS A 62 -18.29 33.81 15.66
C CYS A 62 -19.68 34.45 15.54
N SER A 63 -19.81 35.68 16.04
CA SER A 63 -20.94 36.54 15.74
C SER A 63 -20.63 37.41 14.51
N ARG A 64 -21.68 37.78 13.77
CA ARG A 64 -21.58 38.66 12.59
C ARG A 64 -22.15 40.05 12.90
N ASN A 65 -21.53 41.08 12.33
CA ASN A 65 -22.03 42.46 12.47
C ASN A 65 -23.21 42.71 11.50
N ARG A 66 -24.40 42.21 11.86
CA ARG A 66 -25.66 42.33 11.10
C ARG A 66 -26.86 41.96 11.99
N PRO A 67 -28.10 42.30 11.59
CA PRO A 67 -29.30 41.70 12.18
C PRO A 67 -29.23 40.18 12.15
N ASP A 68 -29.66 39.51 13.23
CA ASP A 68 -29.54 38.06 13.44
C ASP A 68 -28.11 37.50 13.32
N GLY A 69 -27.11 38.34 13.57
CA GLY A 69 -25.70 37.98 13.55
C GLY A 69 -25.22 37.16 14.76
N GLN A 70 -26.08 36.85 15.73
CA GLN A 70 -25.74 35.92 16.82
C GLN A 70 -25.51 34.50 16.27
N PRO A 71 -24.70 33.66 16.94
CA PRO A 71 -24.53 32.26 16.56
C PRO A 71 -25.84 31.47 16.52
N ALA A 72 -25.82 30.32 15.87
CA ALA A 72 -26.93 29.37 15.88
C ALA A 72 -27.24 28.88 17.31
N GLU A 73 -28.46 28.38 17.50
CA GLU A 73 -28.91 27.84 18.78
C GLU A 73 -27.96 26.72 19.26
N ALA A 74 -27.68 26.69 20.57
CA ALA A 74 -26.67 25.84 21.21
C ALA A 74 -25.19 26.19 20.94
N LEU A 75 -24.88 27.22 20.15
CA LEU A 75 -23.50 27.70 19.96
C LEU A 75 -23.24 29.03 20.69
N GLN A 76 -22.04 29.15 21.26
CA GLN A 76 -21.60 30.37 21.93
C GLN A 76 -20.43 30.98 21.17
N ALA A 77 -20.47 32.31 20.95
CA ALA A 77 -19.37 33.02 20.30
C ALA A 77 -18.06 32.84 21.07
N LEU A 78 -16.94 32.77 20.35
CA LEU A 78 -15.59 32.46 20.86
C LEU A 78 -15.39 31.02 21.37
N ASP A 79 -16.38 30.15 21.20
CA ASP A 79 -16.22 28.71 21.42
C ASP A 79 -15.67 28.00 20.17
N TYR A 80 -15.19 26.76 20.33
CA TYR A 80 -14.64 25.97 19.24
C TYR A 80 -15.13 24.51 19.23
N TRP A 81 -15.15 23.90 18.05
CA TRP A 81 -15.59 22.52 17.86
C TRP A 81 -14.82 21.85 16.72
N TRP A 82 -14.54 20.56 16.89
CA TRP A 82 -14.25 19.66 15.77
C TRP A 82 -15.58 19.20 15.20
N TYR A 83 -15.90 19.64 14.00
CA TYR A 83 -17.17 19.42 13.33
C TYR A 83 -17.00 18.44 12.16
N THR A 84 -17.80 17.39 12.13
CA THR A 84 -17.73 16.28 11.17
C THR A 84 -19.12 15.87 10.70
N LEU A 85 -19.19 14.95 9.74
CA LEU A 85 -20.42 14.34 9.24
C LEU A 85 -21.01 13.25 10.15
N ASP A 86 -20.42 13.04 11.33
CA ASP A 86 -20.94 12.10 12.32
C ASP A 86 -22.38 12.48 12.72
N LYS A 87 -23.32 11.55 12.51
CA LYS A 87 -24.75 11.81 12.74
C LYS A 87 -25.10 11.83 14.22
N GLU A 88 -24.36 11.10 15.06
CA GLU A 88 -24.65 10.97 16.49
C GLU A 88 -23.96 12.08 17.27
N GLU A 89 -22.68 12.32 17.00
CA GLU A 89 -21.87 13.34 17.67
C GLU A 89 -21.14 14.24 16.66
N PRO A 90 -21.85 15.13 15.94
CA PRO A 90 -21.25 15.93 14.87
C PRO A 90 -20.18 16.89 15.37
N ARG A 91 -20.29 17.39 16.61
CA ARG A 91 -19.38 18.38 17.21
C ARG A 91 -18.74 17.86 18.50
N LEU A 92 -17.42 17.76 18.50
CA LEU A 92 -16.63 17.30 19.65
C LEU A 92 -15.57 18.33 20.06
N LYS A 93 -15.19 18.33 21.34
CA LYS A 93 -14.09 19.18 21.85
C LYS A 93 -12.70 18.59 21.62
N ARG A 94 -12.63 17.30 21.30
CA ARG A 94 -11.41 16.57 20.93
C ARG A 94 -11.51 16.14 19.48
N ILE A 95 -10.36 15.99 18.83
CA ILE A 95 -10.31 15.45 17.48
C ILE A 95 -10.85 14.01 17.50
N PRO A 96 -11.72 13.61 16.56
CA PRO A 96 -12.19 12.23 16.49
C PRO A 96 -11.03 11.26 16.26
N GLU A 97 -11.13 10.05 16.82
CA GLU A 97 -10.03 9.08 16.79
C GLU A 97 -9.69 8.61 15.37
N ARG A 98 -10.68 8.58 14.45
CA ARG A 98 -10.46 8.25 13.04
C ARG A 98 -9.48 9.23 12.38
N HIS A 99 -9.71 10.54 12.51
CA HIS A 99 -8.82 11.57 11.98
C HIS A 99 -7.48 11.60 12.72
N ARG A 100 -7.47 11.37 14.04
CA ARG A 100 -6.22 11.28 14.81
C ARG A 100 -5.28 10.21 14.24
N ARG A 101 -5.81 9.03 13.89
CA ARG A 101 -5.05 7.95 13.26
C ARG A 101 -4.48 8.36 11.91
N VAL A 102 -5.30 8.96 11.05
CA VAL A 102 -4.88 9.51 9.75
C VAL A 102 -3.72 10.51 9.88
N PHE A 103 -3.81 11.46 10.83
CA PHE A 103 -2.73 12.42 11.08
C PHE A 103 -1.48 11.78 11.68
N SER A 104 -1.63 10.74 12.49
CA SER A 104 -0.50 10.00 13.04
C SER A 104 0.31 9.29 11.94
N HIS A 105 -0.37 8.67 10.97
CA HIS A 105 0.28 8.01 9.83
C HIS A 105 0.97 9.02 8.91
N THR A 106 0.34 10.17 8.67
CA THR A 106 0.96 11.28 7.94
C THR A 106 2.22 11.78 8.64
N SER A 107 2.16 11.95 9.96
CA SER A 107 3.31 12.37 10.78
C SER A 107 4.44 11.33 10.78
N ASP A 108 4.09 10.04 10.79
CA ASP A 108 5.06 8.94 10.67
C ASP A 108 5.80 9.01 9.34
N PHE A 109 5.08 9.21 8.22
CA PHE A 109 5.67 9.38 6.89
C PHE A 109 6.60 10.61 6.84
N THR A 110 6.14 11.77 7.30
CA THR A 110 6.97 12.99 7.32
C THR A 110 8.24 12.78 8.14
N ARG A 111 8.14 12.18 9.33
CA ARG A 111 9.30 11.93 10.20
C ARG A 111 10.29 10.98 9.54
N ASP A 112 9.81 9.90 8.92
CA ASP A 112 10.68 8.93 8.24
C ASP A 112 11.35 9.56 7.01
N ALA A 113 10.63 10.38 6.23
CA ALA A 113 11.17 11.11 5.09
C ALA A 113 12.26 12.11 5.51
N LEU A 114 12.04 12.85 6.61
CA LEU A 114 13.05 13.76 7.18
C LEU A 114 14.27 12.99 7.70
N THR A 115 14.05 11.87 8.39
CA THR A 115 15.13 11.03 8.95
C THR A 115 16.06 10.50 7.85
N HIS A 116 15.53 10.28 6.65
CA HIS A 116 16.25 9.72 5.52
C HIS A 116 16.45 10.70 4.35
N ALA A 117 16.29 12.00 4.58
CA ALA A 117 16.26 13.02 3.52
C ALA A 117 17.51 12.99 2.62
N ASP A 118 18.72 12.89 3.20
CA ASP A 118 19.96 12.84 2.42
C ASP A 118 20.03 11.60 1.52
N ARG A 119 19.63 10.42 2.04
CA ARG A 119 19.61 9.18 1.24
C ARG A 119 18.54 9.22 0.16
N ILE A 120 17.37 9.78 0.44
CA ILE A 120 16.32 9.96 -0.56
C ILE A 120 16.82 10.86 -1.69
N ARG A 121 17.49 11.98 -1.36
CA ARG A 121 18.05 12.89 -2.37
C ARG A 121 19.05 12.17 -3.29
N ASP A 122 19.91 11.34 -2.72
CA ASP A 122 21.06 10.76 -3.43
C ASP A 122 20.73 9.41 -4.11
N GLU A 123 19.78 8.63 -3.58
CA GLU A 123 19.50 7.25 -4.02
C GLU A 123 18.10 7.05 -4.63
N ALA A 124 17.14 7.97 -4.42
CA ALA A 124 15.78 7.75 -4.91
C ALA A 124 15.69 7.85 -6.44
N TYR A 125 14.92 6.94 -7.02
CA TYR A 125 14.66 6.90 -8.46
C TYR A 125 13.60 7.96 -8.83
N PRO A 126 13.93 8.99 -9.64
CA PRO A 126 12.97 9.97 -10.11
C PRO A 126 12.09 9.39 -11.24
N LEU A 127 10.85 9.86 -11.35
CA LEU A 127 10.00 9.61 -12.53
C LEU A 127 10.20 10.65 -13.62
N LEU A 128 10.80 11.79 -13.28
CA LEU A 128 11.05 12.90 -14.18
C LEU A 128 12.56 13.11 -14.38
N ASP A 129 12.99 13.18 -15.64
CA ASP A 129 14.34 13.65 -15.96
C ASP A 129 14.38 15.18 -16.11
N ARG A 130 15.59 15.75 -16.14
CA ARG A 130 15.79 17.21 -16.26
C ARG A 130 15.16 17.81 -17.52
N GLU A 131 15.11 17.04 -18.61
CA GLU A 131 14.52 17.46 -19.87
C GLU A 131 12.98 17.47 -19.80
N ASP A 132 12.39 16.51 -19.08
CA ASP A 132 10.94 16.42 -18.87
C ASP A 132 10.42 17.56 -18.00
N ILE A 133 11.20 17.98 -17.00
CA ILE A 133 10.84 19.10 -16.10
C ILE A 133 10.59 20.40 -16.88
N ALA A 134 11.25 20.61 -18.01
CA ALA A 134 11.08 21.81 -18.81
C ALA A 134 9.83 21.77 -19.71
N SER A 135 9.33 20.59 -20.05
CA SER A 135 8.23 20.38 -21.00
C SER A 135 6.89 20.00 -20.35
N LEU A 136 6.91 19.60 -19.08
CA LEU A 136 5.74 19.15 -18.32
C LEU A 136 5.20 20.21 -17.34
N PRO A 137 3.96 20.07 -16.85
CA PRO A 137 3.35 21.01 -15.90
C PRO A 137 4.15 21.15 -14.61
N ALA A 138 4.17 22.35 -14.02
CA ALA A 138 4.90 22.60 -12.77
C ALA A 138 4.53 21.63 -11.64
N GLY A 139 3.24 21.30 -11.51
CA GLY A 139 2.70 20.45 -10.45
C GLY A 139 3.16 18.99 -10.50
N VAL A 140 3.63 18.47 -11.64
CA VAL A 140 4.15 17.08 -11.67
C VAL A 140 5.42 16.93 -10.85
N ARG A 141 6.13 18.04 -10.57
CA ARG A 141 7.32 18.05 -9.71
C ARG A 141 6.98 17.79 -8.24
N ASP A 142 5.85 18.31 -7.77
CA ASP A 142 5.42 18.08 -6.39
C ASP A 142 5.04 16.62 -6.19
N ILE A 143 4.36 16.02 -7.18
CA ILE A 143 4.03 14.60 -7.20
C ILE A 143 5.32 13.76 -7.24
N ASP A 144 6.28 14.06 -8.11
CA ASP A 144 7.57 13.35 -8.18
C ASP A 144 8.36 13.44 -6.87
N HIS A 145 8.40 14.62 -6.24
CA HIS A 145 9.10 14.82 -4.98
C HIS A 145 8.56 13.90 -3.87
N VAL A 146 7.23 13.84 -3.70
CA VAL A 146 6.61 12.95 -2.71
C VAL A 146 6.76 11.48 -3.12
N PHE A 147 6.65 11.17 -4.41
CA PHE A 147 6.84 9.83 -4.94
C PHE A 147 8.23 9.27 -4.60
N ARG A 148 9.29 10.06 -4.81
CA ARG A 148 10.68 9.66 -4.52
C ARG A 148 10.86 9.27 -3.06
N ALA A 149 10.28 10.05 -2.14
CA ALA A 149 10.30 9.74 -0.71
C ALA A 149 9.52 8.44 -0.41
N ALA A 150 8.31 8.30 -0.94
CA ALA A 150 7.46 7.13 -0.74
C ALA A 150 8.09 5.84 -1.28
N ASP A 151 8.61 5.85 -2.51
CA ASP A 151 9.20 4.67 -3.16
C ASP A 151 10.49 4.23 -2.45
N TRP A 152 11.37 5.16 -2.11
CA TRP A 152 12.60 4.84 -1.37
C TRP A 152 12.29 4.27 0.02
N LEU A 153 11.36 4.89 0.77
CA LEU A 153 10.95 4.40 2.09
C LEU A 153 10.29 3.02 1.99
N ALA A 154 9.45 2.79 0.98
CA ALA A 154 8.85 1.48 0.72
C ALA A 154 9.93 0.41 0.51
N ILE A 155 10.95 0.70 -0.31
CA ILE A 155 12.07 -0.23 -0.54
C ILE A 155 12.90 -0.44 0.73
N HIS A 156 13.14 0.63 1.52
CA HIS A 156 13.86 0.56 2.78
C HIS A 156 13.18 -0.38 3.77
N PHE A 157 11.90 -0.15 4.07
CA PHE A 157 11.15 -0.99 5.00
C PHE A 157 10.90 -2.40 4.46
N ARG A 158 10.74 -2.57 3.14
CA ARG A 158 10.69 -3.90 2.52
C ARG A 158 11.94 -4.72 2.84
N LYS A 159 13.13 -4.13 2.75
CA LYS A 159 14.39 -4.81 3.08
C LYS A 159 14.39 -5.27 4.55
N GLN A 160 13.93 -4.42 5.47
CA GLN A 160 13.85 -4.77 6.90
C GLN A 160 12.86 -5.91 7.16
N VAL A 161 11.67 -5.86 6.54
CA VAL A 161 10.67 -6.94 6.65
C VAL A 161 11.23 -8.25 6.10
N LEU A 162 11.87 -8.22 4.93
CA LEU A 162 12.45 -9.43 4.32
C LEU A 162 13.62 -9.98 5.14
N LEU A 163 14.48 -9.13 5.70
CA LEU A 163 15.55 -9.55 6.59
C LEU A 163 15.01 -10.17 7.88
N ALA A 164 14.00 -9.57 8.50
CA ALA A 164 13.34 -10.13 9.68
C ALA A 164 12.72 -11.50 9.36
N LEU A 165 12.05 -11.61 8.22
CA LEU A 165 11.44 -12.86 7.77
C LEU A 165 12.48 -13.95 7.48
N GLN A 166 13.59 -13.59 6.82
CA GLN A 166 14.70 -14.51 6.59
C GLN A 166 15.34 -14.96 7.90
N ALA A 167 15.55 -14.05 8.84
CA ALA A 167 16.12 -14.36 10.14
C ALA A 167 15.21 -15.29 10.96
N THR A 168 13.89 -15.04 11.01
CA THR A 168 12.96 -15.90 11.76
C THR A 168 12.85 -17.29 11.14
N HIS A 169 12.84 -17.41 9.81
CA HIS A 169 12.84 -18.71 9.14
C HIS A 169 14.15 -19.46 9.32
N LEU A 170 15.29 -18.76 9.30
CA LEU A 170 16.60 -19.34 9.59
C LEU A 170 16.64 -19.86 11.04
N LEU A 171 16.14 -19.09 12.00
CA LEU A 171 16.07 -19.52 13.40
C LEU A 171 15.13 -20.71 13.59
N ALA A 172 13.99 -20.75 12.92
CA ALA A 172 13.09 -21.91 12.93
C ALA A 172 13.75 -23.17 12.34
N MET A 173 14.53 -23.02 11.26
CA MET A 173 15.34 -24.11 10.70
C MET A 173 16.40 -24.59 11.68
N LEU A 174 17.13 -23.68 12.33
CA LEU A 174 18.14 -24.02 13.33
C LEU A 174 17.51 -24.70 14.55
N MET A 175 16.34 -24.25 15.02
CA MET A 175 15.57 -24.91 16.06
C MET A 175 15.20 -26.34 15.67
N GLY A 176 14.63 -26.55 14.49
CA GLY A 176 14.30 -27.89 13.99
C GLY A 176 15.53 -28.79 13.89
N LEU A 177 16.66 -28.25 13.45
CA LEU A 177 17.93 -28.97 13.39
C LEU A 177 18.46 -29.34 14.78
N MET A 178 18.41 -28.43 15.75
CA MET A 178 18.81 -28.73 17.13
C MET A 178 17.94 -29.82 17.73
N TYR A 179 16.63 -29.83 17.42
CA TYR A 179 15.71 -30.88 17.87
C TYR A 179 16.05 -32.25 17.26
N ILE A 180 16.27 -32.33 15.94
CA ILE A 180 16.66 -33.57 15.25
C ILE A 180 17.99 -34.10 15.80
N ILE A 181 18.98 -33.23 16.02
CA ILE A 181 20.27 -33.65 16.58
C ILE A 181 20.09 -34.17 18.01
N TYR A 182 19.26 -33.50 18.82
CA TYR A 182 18.98 -33.95 20.18
C TYR A 182 18.26 -35.30 20.22
N SER A 183 17.26 -35.52 19.36
CA SER A 183 16.43 -36.72 19.37
C SER A 183 17.13 -37.94 18.76
N ASP A 184 17.85 -37.76 17.66
CA ASP A 184 18.25 -38.87 16.78
C ASP A 184 19.77 -39.10 16.75
N LEU A 185 20.59 -38.15 17.22
CA LEU A 185 22.06 -38.22 17.13
C LEU A 185 22.74 -38.20 18.51
N LEU A 186 22.52 -37.14 19.28
CA LEU A 186 23.26 -36.85 20.50
C LEU A 186 22.33 -36.23 21.55
N PRO A 187 21.86 -36.98 22.56
CA PRO A 187 20.92 -36.49 23.58
C PRO A 187 21.61 -35.63 24.66
N LYS A 188 22.36 -34.61 24.23
CA LYS A 188 23.07 -33.66 25.09
C LYS A 188 22.20 -32.42 25.33
N ARG A 189 22.08 -32.00 26.60
CA ARG A 189 21.26 -30.84 27.01
C ARG A 189 21.65 -29.52 26.33
N TYR A 190 22.89 -29.38 25.86
CA TYR A 190 23.34 -28.18 25.14
C TYR A 190 22.53 -27.89 23.86
N PHE A 191 22.00 -28.92 23.18
CA PHE A 191 21.12 -28.71 22.01
C PHE A 191 19.76 -28.10 22.40
N LEU A 192 19.23 -28.45 23.58
CA LEU A 192 18.00 -27.84 24.11
C LEU A 192 18.24 -26.38 24.53
N TYR A 193 19.40 -26.06 25.11
CA TYR A 193 19.76 -24.67 25.39
C TYR A 193 19.94 -23.85 24.11
N ALA A 194 20.54 -24.42 23.06
CA ALA A 194 20.64 -23.77 21.75
C ALA A 194 19.27 -23.55 21.12
N PHE A 195 18.38 -24.56 21.14
CA PHE A 195 17.00 -24.45 20.71
C PHE A 195 16.28 -23.29 21.40
N LEU A 196 16.35 -23.23 22.74
CA LEU A 196 15.73 -22.17 23.53
C LEU A 196 16.32 -20.80 23.19
N GLY A 197 17.64 -20.70 22.99
CA GLY A 197 18.31 -19.47 22.57
C GLY A 197 17.80 -18.95 21.22
N PHE A 198 17.65 -19.82 20.23
CA PHE A 198 17.09 -19.45 18.92
C PHE A 198 15.62 -19.02 19.01
N PHE A 199 14.82 -19.70 19.85
CA PHE A 199 13.43 -19.33 20.08
C PHE A 199 13.30 -17.93 20.69
N ILE A 200 14.08 -17.63 21.73
CA ILE A 200 14.11 -16.30 22.37
C ILE A 200 14.53 -15.24 21.34
N LEU A 201 15.57 -15.50 20.55
CA LEU A 201 16.04 -14.56 19.54
C LEU A 201 14.97 -14.28 18.46
N ALA A 202 14.24 -15.31 18.01
CA ALA A 202 13.14 -15.15 17.07
C ALA A 202 12.02 -14.26 17.66
N GLY A 203 11.68 -14.48 18.93
CA GLY A 203 10.72 -13.64 19.66
C GLY A 203 11.17 -12.18 19.78
N VAL A 204 12.45 -11.94 20.06
CA VAL A 204 13.02 -10.57 20.11
C VAL A 204 12.92 -9.87 18.76
N ILE A 205 13.28 -10.56 17.66
CA ILE A 205 13.17 -10.01 16.30
C ILE A 205 11.71 -9.63 15.99
N HIS A 206 10.76 -10.51 16.35
CA HIS A 206 9.33 -10.25 16.15
C HIS A 206 8.86 -9.01 16.93
N ILE A 207 9.23 -8.89 18.20
CA ILE A 207 8.87 -7.73 19.05
C ILE A 207 9.45 -6.43 18.47
N ILE A 208 10.70 -6.44 17.99
CA ILE A 208 11.33 -5.26 17.37
C ILE A 208 10.57 -4.86 16.10
N GLY A 209 10.25 -5.83 15.23
CA GLY A 209 9.51 -5.59 13.99
C GLY A 209 8.11 -5.01 14.23
N ALA A 210 7.40 -5.55 15.23
CA ALA A 210 6.08 -5.07 15.63
C ALA A 210 6.12 -3.64 16.18
N ARG A 211 7.07 -3.35 17.09
CA ARG A 211 7.22 -1.99 17.68
C ARG A 211 7.63 -0.93 16.67
N LYS A 212 8.37 -1.30 15.64
CA LYS A 212 8.81 -0.37 14.58
C LYS A 212 7.84 -0.28 13.41
N PHE A 213 6.77 -1.08 13.42
CA PHE A 213 5.73 -1.11 12.39
C PHE A 213 6.29 -1.28 10.96
N TRP A 214 7.38 -2.03 10.80
CA TRP A 214 8.07 -2.18 9.51
C TRP A 214 7.14 -2.69 8.40
N HIS A 215 6.28 -3.66 8.74
CA HIS A 215 5.36 -4.25 7.78
C HIS A 215 4.30 -3.24 7.32
N ARG A 216 3.61 -2.57 8.25
CA ARG A 216 2.64 -1.50 7.94
C ARG A 216 3.28 -0.43 7.06
N LYS A 217 4.42 0.14 7.49
CA LYS A 217 5.14 1.18 6.76
C LYS A 217 5.53 0.73 5.34
N TYR A 218 6.00 -0.50 5.17
CA TYR A 218 6.28 -1.05 3.85
C TYR A 218 5.05 -1.04 2.93
N LEU A 219 3.92 -1.61 3.39
CA LEU A 219 2.70 -1.71 2.58
C LEU A 219 2.17 -0.31 2.24
N ASP A 220 2.07 0.54 3.25
CA ASP A 220 1.53 1.89 3.20
C ASP A 220 2.32 2.80 2.25
N TYR A 221 3.65 2.83 2.37
CA TYR A 221 4.50 3.65 1.52
C TYR A 221 4.56 3.12 0.09
N ARG A 222 4.47 1.80 -0.11
CA ARG A 222 4.36 1.23 -1.46
C ARG A 222 3.05 1.65 -2.11
N THR A 223 1.93 1.57 -1.41
CA THR A 223 0.62 1.99 -1.94
C THR A 223 0.62 3.47 -2.27
N LEU A 224 1.20 4.32 -1.42
CA LEU A 224 1.39 5.74 -1.72
C LEU A 224 2.25 5.96 -2.97
N ALA A 225 3.38 5.27 -3.10
CA ALA A 225 4.26 5.39 -4.26
C ALA A 225 3.58 4.95 -5.57
N GLU A 226 2.89 3.82 -5.58
CA GLU A 226 2.14 3.36 -6.76
C GLU A 226 1.01 4.34 -7.11
N GLY A 227 0.30 4.87 -6.11
CA GLY A 227 -0.75 5.87 -6.29
C GLY A 227 -0.23 7.17 -6.92
N LEU A 228 0.85 7.73 -6.35
CA LEU A 228 1.51 8.93 -6.87
C LEU A 228 2.09 8.71 -8.28
N ARG A 229 2.58 7.50 -8.59
CA ARG A 229 3.06 7.17 -9.94
C ARG A 229 1.94 7.28 -10.97
N VAL A 230 0.78 6.66 -10.71
CA VAL A 230 -0.39 6.76 -11.61
C VAL A 230 -0.85 8.22 -11.72
N GLN A 231 -0.91 8.94 -10.59
CA GLN A 231 -1.32 10.33 -10.54
C GLN A 231 -0.38 11.24 -11.37
N LEU A 232 0.93 11.04 -11.28
CA LEU A 232 1.91 11.79 -12.06
C LEU A 232 1.69 11.61 -13.57
N TYR A 233 1.52 10.37 -14.01
CA TYR A 233 1.34 10.07 -15.43
C TYR A 233 -0.02 10.52 -15.97
N TRP A 234 -1.08 10.47 -15.15
CA TRP A 234 -2.36 11.09 -15.52
C TRP A 234 -2.26 12.60 -15.63
N ALA A 235 -1.61 13.25 -14.66
CA ALA A 235 -1.39 14.69 -14.69
C ALA A 235 -0.55 15.12 -15.91
N ALA A 236 0.50 14.37 -16.22
CA ALA A 236 1.35 14.61 -17.39
C ALA A 236 0.56 14.44 -18.70
N ALA A 237 -0.26 13.39 -18.84
CA ALA A 237 -1.02 13.11 -20.05
C ALA A 237 -2.27 14.01 -20.24
N GLY A 238 -2.62 14.85 -19.26
CA GLY A 238 -3.87 15.62 -19.29
C GLY A 238 -5.11 14.73 -19.12
N VAL A 239 -4.98 13.60 -18.41
CA VAL A 239 -6.12 12.72 -18.13
C VAL A 239 -6.97 13.36 -17.04
N THR A 240 -8.04 14.04 -17.44
CA THR A 240 -9.01 14.60 -16.50
C THR A 240 -9.90 13.50 -15.93
N SER A 241 -10.03 13.46 -14.61
CA SER A 241 -11.18 12.84 -13.99
C SER A 241 -12.35 13.77 -14.27
N GLY A 242 -13.43 13.27 -14.85
CA GLY A 242 -14.57 14.09 -15.32
C GLY A 242 -15.29 14.93 -14.25
N ASN A 243 -14.80 14.93 -13.01
CA ASN A 243 -15.16 15.85 -11.94
C ASN A 243 -13.91 16.64 -11.52
N LEU A 244 -13.95 17.97 -11.65
CA LEU A 244 -12.87 18.86 -11.18
C LEU A 244 -12.60 18.74 -9.66
N SER A 245 -13.55 18.20 -8.88
CA SER A 245 -13.42 17.99 -7.42
C SER A 245 -13.10 16.54 -7.01
N LYS A 246 -13.26 15.55 -7.90
CA LYS A 246 -13.13 14.13 -7.55
C LYS A 246 -12.26 13.39 -8.56
N PHE A 247 -11.14 12.90 -8.07
CA PHE A 247 -10.32 11.98 -8.84
C PHE A 247 -10.60 10.55 -8.40
N SER A 248 -10.38 9.62 -9.32
CA SER A 248 -10.57 8.17 -9.15
C SER A 248 -9.79 7.56 -7.96
N HIS A 249 -8.85 8.28 -7.35
CA HIS A 249 -8.19 7.89 -6.10
C HIS A 249 -9.10 8.01 -4.85
N ASP A 250 -10.21 8.73 -4.93
CA ASP A 250 -11.15 8.83 -3.80
C ASP A 250 -11.99 7.55 -3.66
N ASN A 251 -12.51 6.98 -4.75
CA ASN A 251 -13.18 5.67 -4.73
C ASN A 251 -12.22 4.50 -4.47
N PHE A 252 -10.93 4.71 -4.68
CA PHE A 252 -9.89 3.68 -4.72
C PHE A 252 -9.64 2.99 -3.37
N LEU A 253 -9.91 3.66 -2.23
CA LEU A 253 -9.59 3.15 -0.89
C LEU A 253 -10.74 3.27 0.13
N GLN A 254 -11.89 3.82 -0.26
CA GLN A 254 -12.99 4.13 0.66
C GLN A 254 -13.72 2.91 1.23
N THR A 255 -13.78 1.81 0.47
CA THR A 255 -14.80 0.80 0.74
C THR A 255 -14.42 -0.19 1.85
N GLN A 256 -13.14 -0.28 2.28
CA GLN A 256 -12.69 -1.45 3.05
C GLN A 256 -11.70 -1.21 4.20
N ASP A 257 -10.95 -0.08 4.27
CA ASP A 257 -10.04 0.17 5.41
C ASP A 257 -9.83 1.68 5.70
N PRO A 258 -10.39 2.20 6.81
CA PRO A 258 -10.22 3.59 7.25
C PRO A 258 -8.75 4.01 7.40
N ASP A 259 -7.86 3.08 7.77
CA ASP A 259 -6.46 3.42 8.04
C ASP A 259 -5.66 3.80 6.76
N LEU A 260 -6.30 3.80 5.58
CA LEU A 260 -5.71 4.18 4.29
C LEU A 260 -6.04 5.61 3.83
N GLY A 261 -6.93 6.36 4.50
CA GLY A 261 -7.25 7.71 4.01
C GLY A 261 -6.14 8.74 4.15
N TRP A 262 -5.13 8.50 4.99
CA TRP A 262 -3.92 9.33 5.01
C TRP A 262 -3.16 9.30 3.67
N ILE A 263 -3.19 8.17 2.94
CA ILE A 263 -2.56 8.04 1.61
C ILE A 263 -3.26 8.98 0.62
N ARG A 264 -4.60 8.95 0.61
CA ARG A 264 -5.43 9.84 -0.23
C ARG A 264 -5.15 11.30 0.09
N ASN A 265 -5.10 11.63 1.37
CA ASN A 265 -4.78 12.97 1.85
C ASN A 265 -3.43 13.48 1.31
N VAL A 266 -2.39 12.65 1.32
CA VAL A 266 -1.06 13.02 0.79
C VAL A 266 -1.11 13.17 -0.74
N MET A 267 -1.74 12.23 -1.45
CA MET A 267 -1.91 12.30 -2.91
C MET A 267 -2.65 13.57 -3.35
N ARG A 268 -3.71 13.93 -2.64
CA ARG A 268 -4.51 15.13 -2.92
C ARG A 268 -3.74 16.43 -2.75
N VAL A 269 -2.88 16.50 -1.74
CA VAL A 269 -1.99 17.66 -1.54
C VAL A 269 -0.96 17.72 -2.65
N ALA A 270 -0.28 16.60 -2.95
CA ALA A 270 0.73 16.55 -4.00
C ALA A 270 0.17 16.93 -5.39
N GLY A 271 -1.10 16.63 -5.67
CA GLY A 271 -1.76 16.94 -6.95
C GLY A 271 -2.32 18.35 -7.09
N THR A 272 -2.31 19.18 -6.04
CA THR A 272 -3.10 20.43 -5.98
C THR A 272 -2.83 21.37 -7.15
N GLU A 273 -1.58 21.52 -7.58
CA GLU A 273 -1.23 22.39 -8.71
C GLU A 273 -1.72 21.83 -10.06
N CYS A 274 -1.58 20.52 -10.27
CA CYS A 274 -2.07 19.86 -11.49
C CYS A 274 -3.59 19.93 -11.59
N ASP A 275 -4.28 19.80 -10.46
CA ASP A 275 -5.74 19.84 -10.41
C ASP A 275 -6.28 21.27 -10.65
N ALA A 276 -5.51 22.29 -10.27
CA ALA A 276 -5.86 23.69 -10.49
C ALA A 276 -5.74 24.12 -11.97
N SER A 277 -4.88 23.46 -12.76
CA SER A 277 -4.67 23.79 -14.17
C SER A 277 -4.55 22.55 -15.04
N ALA A 278 -5.64 22.21 -15.74
CA ALA A 278 -5.63 21.14 -16.74
C ALA A 278 -4.62 21.44 -17.84
N HIS A 279 -3.80 20.45 -18.19
CA HIS A 279 -2.74 20.60 -19.18
C HIS A 279 -2.84 19.52 -20.26
N ASP A 280 -3.45 19.88 -21.38
CA ASP A 280 -3.72 18.96 -22.49
C ASP A 280 -2.62 19.05 -23.57
N SER A 281 -1.36 18.87 -23.16
CA SER A 281 -0.24 18.89 -24.12
C SER A 281 -0.04 17.51 -24.79
N PRO A 282 0.24 17.46 -26.10
CA PRO A 282 0.68 16.23 -26.76
C PRO A 282 1.99 15.68 -26.20
N ALA A 283 2.92 16.57 -25.79
CA ALA A 283 4.21 16.18 -25.22
C ALA A 283 4.07 15.35 -23.94
N GLY A 284 3.15 15.72 -23.06
CA GLY A 284 2.88 14.97 -21.84
C GLY A 284 2.20 13.61 -22.07
N LEU A 285 1.38 13.51 -23.13
CA LEU A 285 0.84 12.23 -23.58
C LEU A 285 1.95 11.31 -24.11
N ASP A 286 2.82 11.82 -24.99
CA ASP A 286 3.94 11.04 -25.54
C ASP A 286 4.91 10.59 -24.45
N PHE A 287 5.24 11.46 -23.50
CA PHE A 287 6.01 11.13 -22.31
C PHE A 287 5.38 9.96 -21.55
N THR A 288 4.07 10.04 -21.29
CA THR A 288 3.35 9.00 -20.55
C THR A 288 3.32 7.67 -21.30
N LEU A 289 3.10 7.69 -22.61
CA LEU A 289 3.11 6.48 -23.44
C LEU A 289 4.49 5.82 -23.47
N LYS A 290 5.56 6.63 -23.47
CA LYS A 290 6.94 6.16 -23.51
C LYS A 290 7.41 5.63 -22.15
N GLU A 291 7.27 6.42 -21.09
CA GLU A 291 7.88 6.13 -19.78
C GLU A 291 6.98 5.26 -18.89
N TRP A 292 5.66 5.49 -18.90
CA TRP A 292 4.74 4.69 -18.07
C TRP A 292 4.38 3.37 -18.73
N LEU A 293 3.74 3.45 -19.89
CA LEU A 293 3.26 2.26 -20.61
C LEU A 293 4.46 1.48 -21.16
N GLY A 294 5.33 2.18 -21.90
CA GLY A 294 6.49 1.62 -22.56
C GLY A 294 6.14 0.60 -23.62
N ASP A 295 7.14 -0.19 -24.00
CA ASP A 295 7.03 -1.24 -25.01
C ASP A 295 7.51 -2.59 -24.46
N LYS A 296 7.94 -3.48 -25.35
CA LYS A 296 8.45 -4.81 -24.98
C LYS A 296 9.75 -4.75 -24.15
N ASP A 297 10.51 -3.66 -24.25
CA ASP A 297 11.85 -3.49 -23.67
C ASP A 297 11.91 -2.35 -22.63
N SER A 298 10.88 -1.50 -22.54
CA SER A 298 10.83 -0.30 -21.68
C SER A 298 9.50 -0.16 -20.90
N GLY A 299 9.45 0.78 -19.96
CA GLY A 299 8.27 1.11 -19.15
C GLY A 299 7.74 -0.02 -18.26
N GLN A 300 6.49 0.12 -17.79
CA GLN A 300 5.89 -0.85 -16.89
C GLN A 300 5.50 -2.17 -17.59
N LEU A 301 5.24 -2.15 -18.90
CA LEU A 301 4.94 -3.35 -19.66
C LEU A 301 6.09 -4.37 -19.61
N SER A 302 7.32 -3.93 -19.90
CA SER A 302 8.50 -4.79 -19.84
C SER A 302 8.84 -5.21 -18.41
N TYR A 303 8.66 -4.29 -17.44
CA TYR A 303 8.87 -4.55 -16.03
C TYR A 303 7.99 -5.70 -15.52
N TYR A 304 6.67 -5.64 -15.73
CA TYR A 304 5.74 -6.65 -15.24
C TYR A 304 5.95 -8.00 -15.93
N ARG A 305 6.30 -8.00 -17.23
CA ARG A 305 6.68 -9.24 -17.93
C ARG A 305 7.88 -9.90 -17.27
N ARG A 306 8.99 -9.18 -17.16
CA ARG A 306 10.26 -9.71 -16.63
C ARG A 306 10.08 -10.16 -15.19
N LYS A 307 9.46 -9.35 -14.33
CA LYS A 307 9.24 -9.69 -12.92
C LYS A 307 8.27 -10.84 -12.72
N GLY A 308 7.21 -10.91 -13.53
CA GLY A 308 6.29 -12.05 -13.54
C GLY A 308 7.00 -13.36 -13.91
N GLU A 309 7.82 -13.35 -14.97
CA GLU A 309 8.58 -14.52 -15.40
C GLU A 309 9.65 -14.94 -14.38
N GLU A 310 10.41 -13.99 -13.84
CA GLU A 310 11.42 -14.25 -12.79
C GLU A 310 10.77 -14.90 -11.55
N CYS A 311 9.65 -14.34 -11.09
CA CYS A 311 8.93 -14.83 -9.93
C CYS A 311 8.35 -16.25 -10.18
N ALA A 312 7.73 -16.47 -11.34
CA ALA A 312 7.19 -17.77 -11.72
C ALA A 312 8.27 -18.86 -11.79
N ARG A 313 9.44 -18.57 -12.40
CA ARG A 313 10.56 -19.52 -12.46
C ARG A 313 11.07 -19.88 -11.06
N ARG A 314 11.18 -18.90 -10.15
CA ARG A 314 11.60 -19.14 -8.76
C ARG A 314 10.60 -20.02 -8.00
N TYR A 315 9.30 -19.76 -8.17
CA TYR A 315 8.24 -20.54 -7.55
C TYR A 315 8.26 -22.00 -8.06
N GLN A 316 8.30 -22.20 -9.38
CA GLN A 316 8.37 -23.53 -10.00
C GLN A 316 9.59 -24.35 -9.56
N ARG A 317 10.77 -23.72 -9.43
CA ARG A 317 11.97 -24.39 -8.90
C ARG A 317 11.75 -24.89 -7.47
N THR A 318 11.10 -24.09 -6.65
CA THR A 318 10.81 -24.42 -5.25
C THR A 318 9.82 -25.58 -5.15
N GLU A 319 8.76 -25.53 -5.95
CA GLU A 319 7.75 -26.60 -6.01
C GLU A 319 8.36 -27.93 -6.52
N ARG A 320 9.21 -27.85 -7.56
CA ARG A 320 9.91 -29.03 -8.09
C ARG A 320 10.85 -29.65 -7.06
N MET A 321 11.61 -28.83 -6.34
CA MET A 321 12.49 -29.28 -5.26
C MET A 321 11.69 -30.02 -4.17
N ALA A 322 10.55 -29.47 -3.76
CA ALA A 322 9.68 -30.10 -2.77
C ALA A 322 9.16 -31.48 -3.24
N LYS A 323 8.70 -31.59 -4.50
CA LYS A 323 8.25 -32.86 -5.09
C LYS A 323 9.36 -33.90 -5.14
N ILE A 324 10.58 -33.49 -5.51
CA ILE A 324 11.75 -34.39 -5.56
C ILE A 324 12.09 -34.91 -4.17
N VAL A 325 12.20 -34.03 -3.16
CA VAL A 325 12.51 -34.45 -1.79
C VAL A 325 11.44 -35.39 -1.23
N LEU A 326 10.16 -35.09 -1.48
CA LEU A 326 9.07 -35.97 -1.07
C LEU A 326 9.13 -37.34 -1.76
N ALA A 327 9.40 -37.37 -3.07
CA ALA A 327 9.53 -38.62 -3.83
C ALA A 327 10.72 -39.47 -3.36
N ILE A 328 11.86 -38.84 -3.08
CA ILE A 328 13.05 -39.51 -2.53
C ILE A 328 12.73 -40.05 -1.12
N GLY A 329 12.07 -39.26 -0.27
CA GLY A 329 11.68 -39.71 1.07
C GLY A 329 10.72 -40.90 1.02
N PHE A 330 9.71 -40.85 0.15
CA PHE A 330 8.79 -41.98 -0.06
C PHE A 330 9.53 -43.23 -0.57
N ALA A 331 10.42 -43.07 -1.55
CA ALA A 331 11.21 -44.17 -2.10
C ALA A 331 12.14 -44.79 -1.05
N ALA A 332 12.77 -43.98 -0.19
CA ALA A 332 13.61 -44.45 0.90
C ALA A 332 12.80 -45.27 1.93
N ILE A 333 11.63 -44.77 2.33
CA ILE A 333 10.72 -45.48 3.24
C ILE A 333 10.22 -46.79 2.61
N ALA A 334 9.79 -46.76 1.35
CA ALA A 334 9.34 -47.96 0.64
C ALA A 334 10.46 -49.01 0.54
N LEU A 335 11.70 -48.58 0.24
CA LEU A 335 12.87 -49.46 0.20
C LEU A 335 13.14 -50.09 1.57
N PHE A 336 13.05 -49.33 2.67
CA PHE A 336 13.21 -49.86 4.02
C PHE A 336 12.14 -50.87 4.41
N ILE A 337 10.90 -50.68 3.94
CA ILE A 337 9.81 -51.64 4.16
C ILE A 337 10.04 -52.93 3.36
N LEU A 338 10.53 -52.81 2.12
CA LEU A 338 10.75 -53.94 1.20
C LEU A 338 12.02 -54.76 1.53
N MET A 339 13.11 -54.11 1.94
CA MET A 339 14.39 -54.75 2.26
C MET A 339 14.44 -55.30 3.70
N SER A 340 13.43 -56.09 4.08
CA SER A 340 13.24 -56.73 5.40
C SER A 340 14.51 -56.84 6.26
N ALA A 341 14.53 -56.17 7.43
CA ALA A 341 15.49 -56.30 8.57
C ALA A 341 17.02 -56.30 8.32
N GLU A 342 17.52 -56.42 7.08
CA GLU A 342 18.95 -56.57 6.76
C GLU A 342 19.67 -55.23 6.55
N VAL A 343 18.92 -54.12 6.52
CA VAL A 343 19.54 -52.79 6.52
C VAL A 343 20.03 -52.48 7.93
N GLY A 344 21.35 -52.64 8.11
CA GLY A 344 22.04 -52.32 9.36
C GLY A 344 21.84 -50.86 9.79
N GLU A 345 21.81 -50.66 11.11
CA GLU A 345 21.59 -49.36 11.77
C GLU A 345 22.54 -48.27 11.24
N LEU A 346 23.78 -48.65 10.89
CA LEU A 346 24.80 -47.76 10.31
C LEU A 346 24.36 -47.05 9.01
N VAL A 347 23.44 -47.64 8.25
CA VAL A 347 22.90 -47.06 7.01
C VAL A 347 21.53 -46.43 7.26
N ARG A 348 20.69 -47.08 8.06
CA ARG A 348 19.32 -46.63 8.33
C ARG A 348 19.29 -45.26 9.00
N ASP A 349 20.04 -45.09 10.10
CA ASP A 349 19.91 -43.90 10.95
C ASP A 349 20.38 -42.62 10.23
N PRO A 350 21.54 -42.60 9.54
CA PRO A 350 21.96 -41.41 8.77
C PRO A 350 20.99 -41.05 7.64
N VAL A 351 20.36 -42.03 6.99
CA VAL A 351 19.38 -41.79 5.93
C VAL A 351 18.09 -41.18 6.50
N VAL A 352 17.60 -41.68 7.64
CA VAL A 352 16.42 -41.12 8.32
C VAL A 352 16.69 -39.68 8.77
N VAL A 353 17.85 -39.42 9.38
CA VAL A 353 18.25 -38.06 9.78
C VAL A 353 18.36 -37.13 8.57
N LEU A 354 19.03 -37.58 7.49
CA LEU A 354 19.15 -36.80 6.26
C LEU A 354 17.78 -36.49 5.66
N MET A 355 16.86 -37.46 5.64
CA MET A 355 15.48 -37.28 5.20
C MET A 355 14.77 -36.24 6.07
N GLY A 356 14.88 -36.33 7.39
CA GLY A 356 14.31 -35.35 8.33
C GLY A 356 14.83 -33.92 8.09
N VAL A 357 16.13 -33.76 7.89
CA VAL A 357 16.74 -32.47 7.57
C VAL A 357 16.28 -31.93 6.21
N MET A 358 16.19 -32.78 5.18
CA MET A 358 15.72 -32.36 3.85
C MET A 358 14.24 -31.96 3.88
N LEU A 359 13.39 -32.69 4.60
CA LEU A 359 11.98 -32.35 4.80
C LEU A 359 11.83 -31.03 5.56
N LEU A 360 12.64 -30.81 6.60
CA LEU A 360 12.67 -29.55 7.34
C LEU A 360 13.05 -28.38 6.41
N LEU A 361 14.10 -28.52 5.58
CA LEU A 361 14.52 -27.50 4.63
C LEU A 361 13.41 -27.15 3.62
N VAL A 362 12.71 -28.16 3.10
CA VAL A 362 11.57 -27.96 2.19
C VAL A 362 10.42 -27.24 2.90
N ALA A 363 10.06 -27.68 4.11
CA ALA A 363 8.99 -27.08 4.90
C ALA A 363 9.28 -25.61 5.21
N ILE A 364 10.49 -25.29 5.65
CA ILE A 364 10.91 -23.90 5.90
C ILE A 364 10.89 -23.08 4.61
N ARG A 365 11.39 -23.63 3.49
CA ARG A 365 11.40 -22.93 2.21
C ARG A 365 9.98 -22.65 1.68
N GLN A 366 9.05 -23.59 1.87
CA GLN A 366 7.63 -23.42 1.53
C GLN A 366 6.95 -22.41 2.44
N SER A 367 7.18 -22.50 3.76
CA SER A 367 6.69 -21.54 4.75
C SER A 367 7.17 -20.11 4.45
N TYR A 368 8.43 -19.95 4.06
CA TYR A 368 8.97 -18.67 3.61
C TYR A 368 8.30 -18.16 2.34
N GLY A 369 8.07 -19.05 1.35
CA GLY A 369 7.36 -18.70 0.11
C GLY A 369 5.91 -18.28 0.35
N PHE A 370 5.23 -18.97 1.28
CA PHE A 370 3.90 -18.60 1.74
C PHE A 370 3.93 -17.22 2.42
N SER A 371 4.88 -16.98 3.31
CA SER A 371 5.00 -15.70 4.02
C SER A 371 5.26 -14.50 3.11
N ILE A 372 5.90 -14.69 1.96
CA ILE A 372 6.13 -13.64 0.94
C ILE A 372 4.95 -13.47 -0.02
N ALA A 373 3.96 -14.37 0.02
CA ALA A 373 2.86 -14.40 -0.95
C ALA A 373 3.33 -14.64 -2.40
N ASP A 374 4.32 -15.52 -2.61
CA ASP A 374 4.92 -15.76 -3.94
C ASP A 374 3.85 -16.12 -5.00
N ALA A 375 2.86 -16.95 -4.64
CA ALA A 375 1.81 -17.39 -5.57
C ALA A 375 0.86 -16.25 -5.95
N GLU A 376 0.49 -15.43 -4.96
CA GLU A 376 -0.35 -14.25 -5.18
C GLU A 376 0.40 -13.23 -6.04
N LEU A 377 1.66 -12.93 -5.70
CA LEU A 377 2.50 -11.98 -6.42
C LEU A 377 2.66 -12.34 -7.91
N ILE A 378 2.73 -13.63 -8.25
CA ILE A 378 2.72 -14.09 -9.65
C ILE A 378 1.39 -13.72 -10.33
N LYS A 379 0.25 -13.99 -9.70
CA LYS A 379 -1.07 -13.66 -10.26
C LYS A 379 -1.19 -12.16 -10.53
N GLN A 380 -0.71 -11.34 -9.60
CA GLN A 380 -0.73 -9.88 -9.76
C GLN A 380 0.15 -9.40 -10.89
N TYR A 381 1.39 -9.88 -10.99
CA TYR A 381 2.26 -9.51 -12.11
C TYR A 381 1.68 -9.95 -13.46
N GLN A 382 1.04 -11.12 -13.51
CA GLN A 382 0.36 -11.59 -14.72
C GLN A 382 -0.86 -10.73 -15.06
N PHE A 383 -1.66 -10.33 -14.06
CA PHE A 383 -2.79 -9.42 -14.23
C PHE A 383 -2.31 -8.06 -14.75
N MET A 384 -1.34 -7.44 -14.07
CA MET A 384 -0.75 -6.14 -14.45
C MET A 384 -0.16 -6.20 -15.86
N TYR A 385 0.62 -7.24 -16.18
CA TYR A 385 1.13 -7.42 -17.55
C TYR A 385 0.00 -7.50 -18.58
N ARG A 386 -1.09 -8.22 -18.29
CA ARG A 386 -2.23 -8.36 -19.19
C ARG A 386 -2.95 -7.03 -19.43
N ILE A 387 -3.21 -6.24 -18.38
CA ILE A 387 -3.90 -4.94 -18.54
C ILE A 387 -3.03 -3.93 -19.29
N PHE A 388 -1.72 -3.86 -19.01
CA PHE A 388 -0.78 -2.98 -19.72
C PHE A 388 -0.64 -3.38 -21.19
N ARG A 389 -0.54 -4.68 -21.48
CA ARG A 389 -0.49 -5.19 -22.86
C ARG A 389 -1.76 -4.88 -23.64
N ASN A 390 -2.92 -5.02 -23.00
CA ASN A 390 -4.21 -4.71 -23.62
C ASN A 390 -4.36 -3.20 -23.87
N ALA A 391 -3.91 -2.36 -22.94
CA ALA A 391 -3.88 -0.91 -23.10
C ALA A 391 -2.97 -0.50 -24.25
N ARG A 392 -1.76 -1.09 -24.35
CA ARG A 392 -0.83 -0.84 -25.47
C ARG A 392 -1.46 -1.13 -26.81
N ARG A 393 -2.06 -2.32 -26.98
CA ARG A 393 -2.74 -2.68 -28.23
C ARG A 393 -3.83 -1.68 -28.59
N ARG A 394 -4.67 -1.28 -27.64
CA ARG A 394 -5.76 -0.32 -27.88
C ARG A 394 -5.25 1.10 -28.20
N ILE A 395 -4.13 1.51 -27.62
CA ILE A 395 -3.50 2.81 -27.90
C ILE A 395 -2.87 2.82 -29.30
N ASP A 396 -2.26 1.71 -29.71
CA ASP A 396 -1.71 1.56 -31.07
C ASP A 396 -2.83 1.61 -32.13
N ASP A 397 -4.02 1.08 -31.80
CA ASP A 397 -5.21 1.11 -32.67
C ASP A 397 -6.01 2.44 -32.59
N ALA A 398 -5.70 3.33 -31.64
CA ALA A 398 -6.49 4.53 -31.37
C ALA A 398 -6.29 5.61 -32.45
N GLY A 399 -7.39 6.21 -32.89
CA GLY A 399 -7.39 7.19 -33.99
C GLY A 399 -7.10 8.63 -33.57
N ASN A 400 -7.15 8.94 -32.27
CA ASN A 400 -6.91 10.28 -31.74
C ASN A 400 -6.42 10.26 -30.28
N ASP A 401 -5.88 11.39 -29.82
CA ASP A 401 -5.33 11.51 -28.47
C ASP A 401 -6.38 11.46 -27.37
N GLU A 402 -7.64 11.82 -27.66
CA GLU A 402 -8.74 11.72 -26.70
C GLU A 402 -9.07 10.26 -26.37
N GLU A 403 -9.08 9.39 -27.38
CA GLU A 403 -9.21 7.95 -27.19
C GLU A 403 -8.04 7.37 -26.39
N ARG A 404 -6.80 7.81 -26.68
CA ARG A 404 -5.61 7.40 -25.92
C ARG A 404 -5.71 7.80 -24.44
N ARG A 405 -6.13 9.02 -24.14
CA ARG A 405 -6.37 9.50 -22.75
C ARG A 405 -7.43 8.69 -22.03
N ARG A 406 -8.54 8.34 -22.70
CA ARG A 406 -9.58 7.46 -22.12
C ARG A 406 -9.04 6.06 -21.81
N ILE A 407 -8.17 5.52 -22.67
CA ILE A 407 -7.51 4.23 -22.40
C ILE A 407 -6.54 4.33 -21.21
N LEU A 408 -5.73 5.40 -21.13
CA LEU A 408 -4.83 5.65 -20.00
C LEU A 408 -5.58 5.83 -18.68
N ARG A 409 -6.76 6.46 -18.72
CA ARG A 409 -7.66 6.53 -17.56
C ARG A 409 -8.10 5.14 -17.11
N ALA A 410 -8.64 4.34 -18.01
CA ALA A 410 -9.07 2.98 -17.68
C ALA A 410 -7.91 2.10 -17.18
N LEU A 411 -6.71 2.28 -17.75
CA LEU A 411 -5.49 1.59 -17.31
C LEU A 411 -5.13 1.97 -15.88
N GLY A 412 -5.10 3.26 -15.55
CA GLY A 412 -4.76 3.72 -14.21
C GLY A 412 -5.82 3.33 -13.17
N GLU A 413 -7.12 3.35 -13.52
CA GLU A 413 -8.20 2.89 -12.63
C GLU A 413 -8.04 1.39 -12.30
N ALA A 414 -7.70 0.57 -13.30
CA ALA A 414 -7.42 -0.85 -13.10
C ALA A 414 -6.13 -1.10 -12.31
N ALA A 415 -5.07 -0.33 -12.58
CA ALA A 415 -3.79 -0.42 -11.88
C ALA A 415 -3.93 -0.06 -10.40
N LEU A 416 -4.62 1.06 -10.12
CA LEU A 416 -4.99 1.44 -8.78
C LEU A 416 -5.79 0.29 -8.16
N GLY A 417 -6.95 -0.10 -8.70
CA GLY A 417 -7.80 -1.16 -8.13
C GLY A 417 -7.04 -2.43 -7.70
N GLU A 418 -6.10 -2.91 -8.51
CA GLU A 418 -5.23 -4.04 -8.16
C GLU A 418 -4.32 -3.76 -6.94
N HIS A 419 -3.77 -2.55 -6.82
CA HIS A 419 -2.99 -2.13 -5.65
C HIS A 419 -3.82 -2.04 -4.36
N ALA A 420 -5.10 -1.64 -4.42
CA ALA A 420 -5.99 -1.69 -3.25
C ALA A 420 -6.22 -3.14 -2.81
N GLN A 421 -6.54 -4.03 -3.76
CA GLN A 421 -6.71 -5.44 -3.45
C GLN A 421 -5.42 -6.06 -2.87
N TRP A 422 -4.26 -5.65 -3.39
CA TRP A 422 -2.97 -6.09 -2.89
C TRP A 422 -2.75 -5.75 -1.41
N ILE A 423 -2.96 -4.49 -1.01
CA ILE A 423 -2.69 -4.05 0.35
C ILE A 423 -3.62 -4.73 1.36
N LEU A 424 -4.90 -4.87 1.02
CA LEU A 424 -5.89 -5.53 1.87
C LEU A 424 -5.51 -6.99 2.15
N MET A 425 -5.21 -7.75 1.09
CA MET A 425 -4.76 -9.13 1.21
C MET A 425 -3.49 -9.28 2.07
N HIS A 426 -2.55 -8.32 1.99
CA HIS A 426 -1.32 -8.37 2.80
C HIS A 426 -1.57 -7.98 4.26
N ARG A 427 -2.49 -7.06 4.54
CA ARG A 427 -2.88 -6.69 5.90
C ARG A 427 -3.59 -7.86 6.60
N GLU A 428 -4.54 -8.52 5.96
CA GLU A 428 -5.25 -9.70 6.51
C GLU A 428 -4.26 -10.81 6.93
N ARG A 429 -3.30 -11.14 6.06
CA ARG A 429 -2.31 -12.19 6.33
C ARG A 429 -1.40 -11.85 7.53
N SER A 430 -1.13 -10.57 7.75
CA SER A 430 -0.35 -10.13 8.92
C SER A 430 -1.09 -10.35 10.24
N LEU A 431 -2.42 -10.23 10.24
CA LEU A 431 -3.26 -10.51 11.40
C LEU A 431 -3.28 -12.00 11.74
N GLU A 432 -3.47 -12.86 10.73
CA GLU A 432 -3.43 -14.32 10.90
C GLU A 432 -2.08 -14.80 11.45
N GLN A 433 -0.96 -14.25 10.94
CA GLN A 433 0.37 -14.55 11.48
C GLN A 433 0.51 -14.09 12.93
N GLY A 434 -0.05 -12.92 13.30
CA GLY A 434 -0.04 -12.42 14.67
C GLY A 434 -0.88 -13.26 15.65
N GLU A 435 -1.99 -13.84 15.20
CA GLU A 435 -2.86 -14.68 16.01
C GLU A 435 -2.25 -16.05 16.34
N ILE A 436 -1.51 -16.64 15.40
CA ILE A 436 -0.76 -17.89 15.62
C ILE A 436 0.22 -17.76 16.80
N TRP A 437 0.80 -16.58 17.01
CA TRP A 437 1.69 -16.31 18.14
C TRP A 437 0.94 -15.97 19.45
N ARG A 438 -0.27 -15.38 19.37
CA ARG A 438 -1.11 -15.13 20.56
C ARG A 438 -1.71 -16.40 21.13
N MET A 439 -1.93 -17.43 20.32
CA MET A 439 -2.38 -18.74 20.79
C MET A 439 -1.27 -19.54 21.52
N GLY A 440 -0.04 -19.01 21.59
CA GLY A 440 1.07 -19.58 22.36
C GLY A 440 1.43 -18.83 23.64
N SER A 441 0.67 -17.79 24.01
CA SER A 441 0.74 -17.06 25.30
C SER A 441 -0.52 -17.32 26.11
#